data_AF-A0A5M3MNK0-F1
#
_entry.id   AF-A0A5M3MNK0-F1
#
_cell.length_a   1.000
_cell.length_b   1.000
_cell.length_c   1.000
_cell.angle_alpha   90.00
_cell.angle_beta   90.00
_cell.angle_gamma   90.00
#
_symmetry.space_group_name_H-M   'P 1'
#
loop_
_entity.id
_entity.type
_entity.pdbx_description
1 polymer ?
#
loop_
_entity_poly.entity_id
_entity_poly.type
_entity_poly.pdbx_seq_one_letter_code
_entity_poly.pdbx_strand_id
1 'polypeptide(L)'
;MSAGPSMSAQLAIRATEHLHRRPLHTLLDHLVSSRAARATYGVEVVVTYDPSKPDHRERQDRSYVDFTGATCLSGAFTAILLKGTRVSETQEFKRTYRLTTAILQRLKSSEVAITVYRGDKENPQWINEDKLAFSPLCTVHADTSAVEPKVYEGGSLTDGQPRRHYSIAYDVVLLFGLTELQAQLRWKENGVTKLGPATIIYEDD
;
A
#
# COMPACT_ATOMS: atom_id res chain seq x y z
N MET A 1 50.45 -17.20 68.11
CA MET A 1 49.27 -17.91 68.66
C MET A 1 48.06 -17.02 68.43
N SER A 2 46.94 -17.56 67.92
CA SER A 2 45.74 -16.84 67.42
C SER A 2 46.02 -15.90 66.22
N ALA A 3 45.22 -15.75 65.14
CA ALA A 3 43.77 -15.83 64.87
C ALA A 3 42.97 -14.63 65.43
N GLY A 4 42.13 -13.88 64.69
CA GLY A 4 41.67 -13.90 63.27
C GLY A 4 40.12 -13.82 63.19
N PRO A 5 39.46 -13.38 62.08
CA PRO A 5 39.91 -12.83 60.78
C PRO A 5 39.60 -11.29 60.70
N SER A 6 39.00 -10.57 59.70
CA SER A 6 38.37 -10.89 58.40
C SER A 6 38.17 -9.68 57.42
N MET A 7 37.76 -10.04 56.19
CA MET A 7 37.21 -9.34 55.00
C MET A 7 36.88 -7.82 54.89
N SER A 8 37.28 -7.30 53.70
CA SER A 8 36.46 -6.55 52.68
C SER A 8 36.61 -5.03 52.45
N ALA A 9 36.63 -4.68 51.15
CA ALA A 9 36.37 -3.37 50.50
C ALA A 9 37.31 -2.18 50.85
N GLN A 10 37.68 -1.27 49.93
CA GLN A 10 37.80 -1.28 48.46
C GLN A 10 38.59 0.00 48.10
N LEU A 11 39.54 -0.04 47.15
CA LEU A 11 40.25 1.18 46.73
C LEU A 11 39.34 2.06 45.85
N ALA A 12 39.18 3.33 46.23
CA ALA A 12 38.55 4.37 45.43
C ALA A 12 39.15 5.75 45.75
N ILE A 13 38.82 6.77 44.94
CA ILE A 13 39.17 8.19 45.15
C ILE A 13 40.65 8.54 44.86
N ARG A 14 41.06 8.49 43.59
CA ARG A 14 41.51 9.69 42.81
C ARG A 14 42.07 9.32 41.43
N ALA A 15 41.39 9.77 40.38
CA ALA A 15 41.97 10.10 39.08
C ALA A 15 41.11 11.20 38.44
N THR A 16 41.75 12.19 37.83
CA THR A 16 41.08 13.32 37.16
C THR A 16 40.75 12.97 35.70
N GLU A 17 40.02 13.86 35.02
CA GLU A 17 40.01 13.99 33.55
C GLU A 17 39.63 12.75 32.71
N HIS A 18 38.36 12.66 32.31
CA HIS A 18 38.04 12.54 30.87
C HIS A 18 36.56 12.89 30.63
N LEU A 19 36.26 14.20 30.57
CA LEU A 19 34.94 14.68 30.17
C LEU A 19 34.72 14.35 28.68
N HIS A 20 34.07 13.22 28.41
CA HIS A 20 33.75 12.78 27.06
C HIS A 20 32.82 13.79 26.37
N ARG A 21 33.41 14.66 25.53
CA ARG A 21 32.70 15.38 24.47
C ARG A 21 32.10 14.34 23.51
N ARG A 22 30.88 13.87 23.79
CA ARG A 22 30.07 13.16 22.80
C ARG A 22 29.92 14.10 21.59
N PRO A 23 30.26 13.67 20.36
CA PRO A 23 30.19 14.55 19.20
C PRO A 23 28.73 14.93 18.91
N LEU A 24 28.49 16.21 18.61
CA LEU A 24 27.14 16.75 18.33
C LEU A 24 26.44 16.08 17.13
N HIS A 25 27.20 15.38 16.27
CA HIS A 25 26.69 14.59 15.16
C HIS A 25 25.53 13.67 15.57
N THR A 26 25.73 12.86 16.61
CA THR A 26 24.75 11.84 17.04
C THR A 26 23.49 12.41 17.71
N LEU A 27 23.32 13.74 17.71
CA LEU A 27 22.11 14.43 18.14
C LEU A 27 21.33 15.04 16.96
N LEU A 28 21.96 15.17 15.78
CA LEU A 28 21.33 15.62 14.54
C LEU A 28 20.68 14.45 13.77
N ASP A 29 21.25 13.24 13.88
CA ASP A 29 20.86 12.04 13.13
C ASP A 29 19.40 11.56 13.39
N HIS A 30 18.69 12.12 14.38
CA HIS A 30 17.30 11.81 14.71
C HIS A 30 16.38 13.03 14.83
N LEU A 31 16.71 14.15 14.18
CA LEU A 31 15.80 15.29 14.02
C LEU A 31 14.77 15.03 12.91
N VAL A 32 14.05 13.90 13.03
CA VAL A 32 13.04 13.42 12.08
C VAL A 32 11.83 14.35 12.11
N SER A 33 11.86 15.35 11.22
CA SER A 33 10.67 16.10 10.83
C SER A 33 9.65 15.10 10.28
N SER A 34 8.59 14.83 11.03
CA SER A 34 7.54 13.89 10.61
C SER A 34 6.83 14.47 9.38
N ARG A 35 7.26 14.04 8.18
CA ARG A 35 6.69 14.50 6.91
C ARG A 35 5.22 14.12 6.86
N ALA A 36 4.44 14.86 6.10
CA ALA A 36 3.05 14.56 5.82
C ALA A 36 2.87 14.31 4.31
N ALA A 37 2.02 13.36 3.96
CA ALA A 37 1.60 13.09 2.58
C ALA A 37 1.07 14.37 1.91
N ARG A 38 1.74 14.84 0.83
CA ARG A 38 1.35 16.07 0.11
C ARG A 38 0.02 15.94 -0.65
N ALA A 39 -0.31 14.72 -1.07
CA ALA A 39 -1.51 14.38 -1.80
C ALA A 39 -2.15 13.09 -1.23
N THR A 40 -3.29 12.66 -1.80
CA THR A 40 -3.88 11.35 -1.52
C THR A 40 -3.49 10.38 -2.64
N TYR A 41 -2.91 9.22 -2.29
CA TYR A 41 -2.40 8.21 -3.24
C TYR A 41 -3.26 6.95 -3.16
N GLY A 42 -3.54 6.35 -4.31
CA GLY A 42 -4.41 5.19 -4.39
C GLY A 42 -4.48 4.58 -5.79
N VAL A 43 -5.57 3.87 -6.04
CA VAL A 43 -5.80 3.12 -7.28
C VAL A 43 -7.25 3.32 -7.74
N GLU A 44 -7.46 3.56 -9.04
CA GLU A 44 -8.78 3.48 -9.67
C GLU A 44 -9.23 2.02 -9.76
N VAL A 45 -10.46 1.74 -9.33
CA VAL A 45 -11.00 0.40 -9.24
C VAL A 45 -12.44 0.32 -9.79
N VAL A 46 -12.82 -0.90 -10.13
CA VAL A 46 -14.22 -1.29 -10.27
C VAL A 46 -14.72 -1.75 -8.91
N VAL A 47 -15.91 -1.31 -8.50
CA VAL A 47 -16.60 -1.77 -7.28
C VAL A 47 -17.96 -2.38 -7.62
N THR A 48 -18.38 -3.39 -6.88
CA THR A 48 -19.74 -3.92 -6.99
C THR A 48 -20.76 -2.85 -6.63
N TYR A 49 -21.85 -2.76 -7.40
CA TYR A 49 -22.98 -1.89 -7.10
C TYR A 49 -23.64 -2.31 -5.78
N ASP A 50 -24.01 -1.32 -4.96
CA ASP A 50 -24.54 -1.54 -3.62
C ASP A 50 -25.72 -0.57 -3.40
N PRO A 51 -26.97 -1.04 -3.51
CA PRO A 51 -28.15 -0.17 -3.43
C PRO A 51 -28.34 0.45 -2.03
N SER A 52 -27.62 0.00 -0.99
CA SER A 52 -27.69 0.62 0.34
C SER A 52 -27.00 1.99 0.37
N LYS A 53 -25.95 2.20 -0.43
CA LYS A 53 -25.13 3.41 -0.44
C LYS A 53 -25.73 4.50 -1.35
N PRO A 54 -25.91 5.75 -0.87
CA PRO A 54 -26.38 6.87 -1.69
C PRO A 54 -25.55 7.07 -2.96
N ASP A 55 -24.22 7.13 -2.80
CA ASP A 55 -23.25 7.41 -3.85
C ASP A 55 -23.29 6.35 -4.96
N HIS A 56 -23.58 5.08 -4.62
CA HIS A 56 -23.76 4.04 -5.63
C HIS A 56 -25.07 4.23 -6.41
N ARG A 57 -26.19 4.55 -5.72
CA ARG A 57 -27.49 4.83 -6.38
C ARG A 57 -27.43 6.01 -7.34
N GLU A 58 -26.74 7.08 -6.97
CA GLU A 58 -26.45 8.24 -7.82
C GLU A 58 -25.69 7.90 -9.13
N ARG A 59 -25.03 6.72 -9.18
CA ARG A 59 -24.23 6.24 -10.32
C ARG A 59 -24.85 4.98 -10.96
N GLN A 60 -26.10 4.63 -10.61
CA GLN A 60 -26.78 3.42 -11.08
C GLN A 60 -26.97 3.41 -12.61
N ASP A 61 -27.19 4.58 -13.20
CA ASP A 61 -27.27 4.82 -14.65
C ASP A 61 -25.98 4.42 -15.41
N ARG A 62 -24.84 4.50 -14.72
CA ARG A 62 -23.50 4.17 -15.22
C ARG A 62 -23.02 2.78 -14.77
N SER A 63 -23.91 1.98 -14.18
CA SER A 63 -23.61 0.58 -13.82
C SER A 63 -23.65 -0.35 -15.04
N TYR A 64 -22.85 -1.41 -14.97
CA TYR A 64 -22.81 -2.45 -16.00
C TYR A 64 -22.71 -3.83 -15.35
N VAL A 65 -23.12 -4.88 -16.07
CA VAL A 65 -22.94 -6.26 -15.63
C VAL A 65 -21.60 -6.78 -16.16
N ASP A 66 -20.75 -7.29 -15.27
CA ASP A 66 -19.44 -7.84 -15.65
C ASP A 66 -19.51 -9.33 -16.08
N PHE A 67 -18.36 -9.91 -16.44
CA PHE A 67 -18.27 -11.29 -16.92
C PHE A 67 -18.58 -12.36 -15.85
N THR A 68 -18.69 -11.99 -14.58
CA THR A 68 -19.15 -12.86 -13.48
C THR A 68 -20.67 -12.79 -13.28
N GLY A 69 -21.34 -11.81 -13.89
CA GLY A 69 -22.75 -11.50 -13.65
C GLY A 69 -22.99 -10.47 -12.53
N ALA A 70 -21.94 -9.91 -11.93
CA ALA A 70 -22.06 -8.86 -10.92
C ALA A 70 -22.39 -7.51 -11.57
N THR A 71 -23.32 -6.76 -10.98
CA THR A 71 -23.54 -5.35 -11.33
C THR A 71 -22.43 -4.52 -10.69
N CYS A 72 -21.72 -3.72 -11.48
CA CYS A 72 -20.48 -3.05 -11.11
C CYS A 72 -20.47 -1.57 -11.56
N LEU A 73 -19.66 -0.77 -10.88
CA LEU A 73 -19.41 0.65 -11.13
C LEU A 73 -17.91 0.85 -11.38
N SER A 74 -17.55 1.55 -12.46
CA SER A 74 -16.16 1.94 -12.78
C SER A 74 -15.88 3.39 -12.35
N GLY A 75 -14.60 3.77 -12.27
CA GLY A 75 -14.19 5.10 -11.84
C GLY A 75 -14.29 5.36 -10.34
N ALA A 76 -14.42 4.30 -9.52
CA ALA A 76 -14.22 4.42 -8.08
C ALA A 76 -12.71 4.56 -7.80
N PHE A 77 -12.36 5.27 -6.73
CA PHE A 77 -10.99 5.44 -6.28
C PHE A 77 -10.84 4.89 -4.85
N THR A 78 -9.74 4.20 -4.60
CA THR A 78 -9.41 3.68 -3.27
C THR A 78 -8.07 4.21 -2.80
N ALA A 79 -8.11 5.12 -1.83
CA ALA A 79 -6.92 5.60 -1.15
C ALA A 79 -6.16 4.46 -0.45
N ILE A 80 -4.84 4.52 -0.52
CA ILE A 80 -3.88 3.71 0.25
C ILE A 80 -3.22 4.60 1.33
N LEU A 81 -3.02 5.87 1.00
CA LEU A 81 -2.44 6.90 1.86
C LEU A 81 -3.16 8.23 1.62
N LEU A 82 -3.65 8.89 2.67
CA LEU A 82 -4.40 10.15 2.57
C LEU A 82 -3.51 11.39 2.75
N LYS A 83 -3.83 12.47 2.04
CA LYS A 83 -3.25 13.82 2.21
C LYS A 83 -3.24 14.21 3.69
N GLY A 84 -2.11 14.74 4.17
CA GLY A 84 -1.92 15.11 5.59
C GLY A 84 -1.57 13.95 6.54
N THR A 85 -1.62 12.69 6.10
CA THR A 85 -1.15 11.56 6.94
C THR A 85 0.32 11.74 7.29
N ARG A 86 0.66 11.72 8.59
CA ARG A 86 2.06 11.72 9.04
C ARG A 86 2.71 10.38 8.72
N VAL A 87 3.94 10.44 8.21
CA VAL A 87 4.72 9.26 7.82
C VAL A 87 6.08 9.25 8.56
N SER A 88 6.60 8.05 8.82
CA SER A 88 8.03 7.84 9.11
C SER A 88 8.72 7.17 7.91
N GLU A 89 10.04 7.29 7.86
CA GLU A 89 10.95 6.87 6.77
C GLU A 89 10.92 5.36 6.44
N THR A 90 10.21 4.56 7.23
CA THR A 90 10.10 3.09 7.12
C THR A 90 8.64 2.61 7.15
N GLN A 91 7.67 3.51 7.02
CA GLN A 91 6.26 3.18 7.17
C GLN A 91 5.64 2.58 5.89
N GLU A 92 5.25 1.30 5.97
CA GLU A 92 4.52 0.60 4.91
C GLU A 92 3.02 0.93 4.94
N PHE A 93 2.55 1.68 3.96
CA PHE A 93 1.12 1.81 3.64
C PHE A 93 0.75 0.82 2.55
N LYS A 94 -0.39 0.16 2.66
CA LYS A 94 -0.79 -0.88 1.69
C LYS A 94 -2.29 -1.11 1.64
N ARG A 95 -2.75 -1.65 0.53
CA ARG A 95 -4.13 -2.13 0.37
C ARG A 95 -4.16 -3.37 -0.52
N THR A 96 -4.92 -4.38 -0.13
CA THR A 96 -5.09 -5.61 -0.90
C THR A 96 -6.12 -5.42 -2.00
N TYR A 97 -5.76 -5.79 -3.22
CA TYR A 97 -6.60 -5.78 -4.41
C TYR A 97 -6.75 -7.19 -4.98
N ARG A 98 -7.62 -7.36 -5.98
CA ARG A 98 -7.75 -8.61 -6.72
C ARG A 98 -7.83 -8.33 -8.22
N LEU A 99 -7.08 -9.11 -8.98
CA LEU A 99 -7.27 -9.22 -10.43
C LEU A 99 -8.14 -10.45 -10.69
N THR A 100 -9.37 -10.23 -11.17
CA THR A 100 -10.32 -11.28 -11.53
C THR A 100 -10.49 -11.30 -13.05
N THR A 101 -10.55 -12.49 -13.67
CA THR A 101 -10.67 -12.64 -15.12
C THR A 101 -11.22 -14.01 -15.53
N ALA A 102 -11.83 -14.10 -16.71
CA ALA A 102 -12.13 -15.39 -17.36
C ALA A 102 -10.91 -15.99 -18.10
N ILE A 103 -9.81 -15.24 -18.28
CA ILE A 103 -8.66 -15.63 -19.12
C ILE A 103 -7.42 -15.86 -18.26
N LEU A 104 -7.09 -17.11 -17.96
CA LEU A 104 -5.94 -17.50 -17.12
C LEU A 104 -4.62 -16.80 -17.47
N GLN A 105 -4.31 -16.61 -18.77
CA GLN A 105 -3.05 -15.97 -19.18
C GLN A 105 -2.94 -14.52 -18.71
N ARG A 106 -4.06 -13.81 -18.46
CA ARG A 106 -4.06 -12.45 -17.90
C ARG A 106 -3.68 -12.41 -16.42
N LEU A 107 -3.57 -13.56 -15.73
CA LEU A 107 -3.10 -13.63 -14.35
C LEU A 107 -1.59 -13.82 -14.23
N LYS A 108 -0.87 -14.00 -15.35
CA LYS A 108 0.59 -14.20 -15.34
C LYS A 108 1.39 -12.92 -15.13
N SER A 109 0.82 -11.76 -15.44
CA SER A 109 1.41 -10.47 -15.08
C SER A 109 0.31 -9.57 -14.55
N SER A 110 0.61 -8.89 -13.45
CA SER A 110 -0.27 -7.88 -12.86
C SER A 110 0.35 -6.50 -13.07
N GLU A 111 -0.47 -5.55 -13.49
CA GLU A 111 -0.10 -4.16 -13.71
C GLU A 111 -1.10 -3.28 -12.95
N VAL A 112 -0.61 -2.28 -12.22
CA VAL A 112 -1.45 -1.33 -11.48
C VAL A 112 -0.93 0.09 -11.69
N ALA A 113 -1.77 0.96 -12.23
CA ALA A 113 -1.55 2.39 -12.23
C ALA A 113 -1.80 2.94 -10.81
N ILE A 114 -0.79 3.58 -10.24
CA ILE A 114 -0.94 4.40 -9.04
C ILE A 114 -1.48 5.75 -9.48
N THR A 115 -2.62 6.14 -8.91
CA THR A 115 -3.31 7.40 -9.19
C THR A 115 -3.18 8.31 -7.95
N VAL A 116 -2.91 9.58 -8.18
CA VAL A 116 -2.81 10.61 -7.13
C VAL A 116 -3.97 11.59 -7.24
N TYR A 117 -4.48 12.03 -6.10
CA TYR A 117 -5.49 13.07 -5.95
C TYR A 117 -4.89 14.27 -5.21
N ARG A 118 -4.85 15.44 -5.88
CA ARG A 118 -4.22 16.65 -5.35
C ARG A 118 -5.20 17.68 -4.76
N GLY A 119 -6.50 17.52 -5.02
CA GLY A 119 -7.57 18.44 -4.61
C GLY A 119 -7.88 18.43 -3.11
N ASP A 120 -9.01 19.02 -2.72
CA ASP A 120 -9.31 19.39 -1.34
C ASP A 120 -10.26 18.43 -0.60
N LYS A 121 -10.76 17.38 -1.27
CA LYS A 121 -11.51 16.31 -0.59
C LYS A 121 -10.59 15.49 0.29
N GLU A 122 -10.91 15.40 1.58
CA GLU A 122 -10.17 14.59 2.56
C GLU A 122 -10.18 13.09 2.18
N ASN A 123 -11.34 12.57 1.77
CA ASN A 123 -11.53 11.19 1.35
C ASN A 123 -12.18 11.12 -0.06
N PRO A 124 -11.40 11.28 -1.14
CA PRO A 124 -11.90 11.12 -2.52
C PRO A 124 -12.33 9.66 -2.77
N GLN A 125 -13.50 9.46 -3.39
CA GLN A 125 -14.04 8.12 -3.67
C GLN A 125 -14.35 7.83 -5.15
N TRP A 126 -14.45 8.86 -6.00
CA TRP A 126 -14.82 8.70 -7.41
C TRP A 126 -14.03 9.65 -8.31
N ILE A 127 -13.33 9.10 -9.31
CA ILE A 127 -12.53 9.86 -10.28
C ILE A 127 -13.38 10.91 -11.00
N ASN A 128 -14.64 10.57 -11.32
CA ASN A 128 -15.50 11.42 -12.13
C ASN A 128 -16.01 12.69 -11.43
N GLU A 129 -15.86 12.83 -10.12
CA GLU A 129 -16.34 14.02 -9.39
C GLU A 129 -15.37 15.21 -9.44
N ASP A 130 -14.09 14.94 -9.70
CA ASP A 130 -13.02 15.93 -9.57
C ASP A 130 -11.85 15.55 -10.50
N LYS A 131 -12.20 15.27 -11.77
CA LYS A 131 -11.30 14.65 -12.77
C LYS A 131 -9.97 15.38 -12.95
N LEU A 132 -9.94 16.70 -12.76
CA LEU A 132 -8.76 17.53 -12.94
C LEU A 132 -7.78 17.45 -11.77
N ALA A 133 -8.25 17.05 -10.59
CA ALA A 133 -7.42 16.82 -9.41
C ALA A 133 -6.81 15.41 -9.36
N PHE A 134 -7.24 14.48 -10.23
CA PHE A 134 -6.66 13.15 -10.38
C PHE A 134 -5.65 13.10 -11.53
N SER A 135 -4.49 12.50 -11.28
CA SER A 135 -3.54 12.14 -12.36
C SER A 135 -2.97 10.73 -12.12
N PRO A 136 -2.57 10.00 -13.18
CA PRO A 136 -1.63 8.90 -13.01
C PRO A 136 -0.32 9.43 -12.42
N LEU A 137 0.36 8.60 -11.64
CA LEU A 137 1.60 8.95 -10.93
C LEU A 137 2.74 8.02 -11.35
N CYS A 138 2.50 6.71 -11.31
CA CYS A 138 3.38 5.71 -11.90
C CYS A 138 2.61 4.41 -12.18
N THR A 139 3.26 3.44 -12.80
CA THR A 139 2.75 2.06 -12.93
C THR A 139 3.70 1.12 -12.18
N VAL A 140 3.11 0.14 -11.47
CA VAL A 140 3.84 -0.94 -10.80
C VAL A 140 3.44 -2.29 -11.37
N HIS A 141 4.40 -3.20 -11.47
CA HIS A 141 4.25 -4.48 -12.15
C HIS A 141 4.60 -5.66 -11.23
N ALA A 142 4.06 -6.82 -11.55
CA ALA A 142 4.44 -8.11 -10.97
C ALA A 142 4.40 -9.20 -12.03
N ASP A 143 5.40 -10.10 -12.01
CA ASP A 143 5.24 -11.44 -12.56
C ASP A 143 4.47 -12.26 -11.53
N THR A 144 3.23 -12.63 -11.87
CA THR A 144 2.35 -13.45 -11.04
C THR A 144 2.12 -14.83 -11.66
N SER A 145 2.98 -15.26 -12.60
CA SER A 145 2.84 -16.52 -13.33
C SER A 145 3.00 -17.78 -12.49
N ALA A 146 3.65 -17.67 -11.33
CA ALA A 146 3.78 -18.73 -10.33
C ALA A 146 2.72 -18.68 -9.21
N VAL A 147 1.74 -17.77 -9.30
CA VAL A 147 0.63 -17.67 -8.32
C VAL A 147 -0.48 -18.63 -8.70
N GLU A 148 -0.83 -19.56 -7.80
CA GLU A 148 -2.01 -20.40 -7.96
C GLU A 148 -3.29 -19.54 -7.89
N PRO A 149 -4.11 -19.49 -8.97
CA PRO A 149 -5.29 -18.65 -8.99
C PRO A 149 -6.47 -19.33 -8.29
N LYS A 150 -7.24 -18.57 -7.52
CA LYS A 150 -8.53 -19.07 -7.00
C LYS A 150 -9.49 -19.25 -8.16
N VAL A 151 -9.92 -20.49 -8.38
CA VAL A 151 -10.91 -20.86 -9.38
C VAL A 151 -12.30 -20.66 -8.79
N TYR A 152 -13.20 -20.09 -9.58
CA TYR A 152 -14.62 -19.89 -9.27
C TYR A 152 -15.46 -20.43 -10.42
N GLU A 153 -16.52 -21.16 -10.10
CA GLU A 153 -17.46 -21.71 -11.08
C GLU A 153 -18.83 -21.07 -10.83
N GLY A 154 -19.22 -20.14 -11.69
CA GLY A 154 -20.39 -19.31 -11.46
C GLY A 154 -20.40 -18.05 -12.31
N GLY A 155 -21.61 -17.66 -12.69
CA GLY A 155 -21.88 -16.63 -13.70
C GLY A 155 -22.63 -17.25 -14.87
N SER A 156 -23.93 -16.98 -14.94
CA SER A 156 -24.78 -17.31 -16.09
C SER A 156 -25.11 -16.02 -16.83
N LEU A 157 -24.60 -15.90 -18.05
CA LEU A 157 -25.09 -14.96 -19.03
C LEU A 157 -25.38 -15.74 -20.31
N THR A 158 -26.61 -15.61 -20.79
CA THR A 158 -27.20 -16.12 -22.04
C THR A 158 -27.27 -17.63 -22.31
N ASP A 159 -26.32 -18.48 -21.88
CA ASP A 159 -26.18 -19.85 -22.44
C ASP A 159 -26.23 -21.01 -21.41
N GLY A 160 -26.67 -20.76 -20.18
CA GLY A 160 -26.94 -21.78 -19.15
C GLY A 160 -25.72 -22.50 -18.55
N GLN A 161 -24.56 -22.51 -19.23
CA GLN A 161 -23.32 -23.07 -18.72
C GLN A 161 -22.67 -22.16 -17.66
N PRO A 162 -22.16 -22.71 -16.54
CA PRO A 162 -21.46 -21.91 -15.54
C PRO A 162 -20.12 -21.43 -16.10
N ARG A 163 -19.93 -20.12 -16.27
CA ARG A 163 -18.61 -19.59 -16.64
C ARG A 163 -17.63 -19.79 -15.49
N ARG A 164 -16.49 -20.41 -15.80
CA ARG A 164 -15.34 -20.47 -14.89
C ARG A 164 -14.57 -19.15 -14.97
N HIS A 165 -14.28 -18.56 -13.82
CA HIS A 165 -13.43 -17.39 -13.69
C HIS A 165 -12.37 -17.60 -12.60
N TYR A 166 -11.36 -16.73 -12.60
CA TYR A 166 -10.12 -16.93 -11.87
C TYR A 166 -9.72 -15.62 -11.18
N SER A 167 -9.22 -15.66 -9.96
CA SER A 167 -8.65 -14.47 -9.29
C SER A 167 -7.35 -14.73 -8.56
N ILE A 168 -6.43 -13.77 -8.63
CA ILE A 168 -5.30 -13.63 -7.70
C ILE A 168 -5.52 -12.41 -6.80
N ALA A 169 -4.78 -12.35 -5.69
CA ALA A 169 -4.76 -11.20 -4.79
C ALA A 169 -3.31 -10.73 -4.56
N TYR A 170 -3.12 -9.42 -4.55
CA TYR A 170 -1.86 -8.76 -4.25
C TYR A 170 -2.13 -7.51 -3.40
N ASP A 171 -1.15 -7.12 -2.59
CA ASP A 171 -1.12 -5.79 -1.98
C ASP A 171 -0.42 -4.83 -2.95
N VAL A 172 -1.03 -3.67 -3.17
CA VAL A 172 -0.27 -2.49 -3.63
C VAL A 172 0.34 -1.87 -2.38
N VAL A 173 1.65 -1.65 -2.41
CA VAL A 173 2.45 -1.19 -1.28
C VAL A 173 3.07 0.16 -1.63
N LEU A 174 2.90 1.13 -0.74
CA LEU A 174 3.52 2.45 -0.77
C LEU A 174 4.48 2.59 0.42
N LEU A 175 5.71 3.00 0.16
CA LEU A 175 6.77 3.19 1.15
C LEU A 175 7.20 4.66 1.11
N PHE A 176 7.04 5.38 2.22
CA PHE A 176 7.57 6.75 2.34
C PHE A 176 8.98 6.69 2.91
N GLY A 177 9.99 6.92 2.06
CA GLY A 177 11.38 7.04 2.47
C GLY A 177 11.72 8.43 3.00
N LEU A 178 13.01 8.66 3.25
CA LEU A 178 13.57 9.96 3.65
C LEU A 178 13.13 11.10 2.70
N THR A 179 13.42 10.93 1.41
CA THR A 179 13.19 11.93 0.35
C THR A 179 12.04 11.56 -0.58
N GLU A 180 11.92 10.28 -0.95
CA GLU A 180 11.10 9.77 -2.05
C GLU A 180 9.92 8.91 -1.57
N LEU A 181 8.84 8.89 -2.34
CA LEU A 181 7.81 7.86 -2.27
C LEU A 181 8.20 6.70 -3.20
N GLN A 182 8.01 5.45 -2.76
CA GLN A 182 8.20 4.27 -3.60
C GLN A 182 6.92 3.43 -3.63
N ALA A 183 6.61 2.84 -4.78
CA ALA A 183 5.48 1.94 -4.96
C ALA A 183 5.93 0.57 -5.50
N GLN A 184 5.32 -0.51 -5.01
CA GLN A 184 5.56 -1.87 -5.49
C GLN A 184 4.33 -2.77 -5.30
N LEU A 185 4.28 -3.88 -6.03
CA LEU A 185 3.31 -4.95 -5.77
C LEU A 185 3.91 -6.02 -4.85
N ARG A 186 3.07 -6.60 -3.99
CA ARG A 186 3.42 -7.70 -3.08
C ARG A 186 2.37 -8.79 -3.14
N TRP A 187 2.77 -10.05 -3.31
CA TRP A 187 1.85 -11.19 -3.40
C TRP A 187 2.39 -12.40 -2.65
N LYS A 188 1.71 -13.55 -2.79
CA LYS A 188 2.18 -14.84 -2.25
C LYS A 188 2.23 -15.91 -3.33
N GLU A 189 3.32 -16.66 -3.35
CA GLU A 189 3.51 -17.88 -4.14
C GLU A 189 3.77 -19.03 -3.18
N ASN A 190 2.95 -20.07 -3.21
CA ASN A 190 3.08 -21.25 -2.34
C ASN A 190 3.24 -20.88 -0.84
N GLY A 191 2.54 -19.82 -0.41
CA GLY A 191 2.60 -19.26 0.94
C GLY A 191 3.71 -18.23 1.21
N VAL A 192 4.77 -18.22 0.40
CA VAL A 192 5.94 -17.34 0.50
C VAL A 192 5.61 -15.96 -0.07
N THR A 193 5.91 -14.89 0.67
CA THR A 193 5.73 -13.50 0.21
C THR A 193 6.73 -13.17 -0.89
N LYS A 194 6.26 -12.52 -1.96
CA LYS A 194 7.07 -12.01 -3.08
C LYS A 194 6.82 -10.52 -3.28
N LEU A 195 7.82 -9.83 -3.86
CA LEU A 195 7.80 -8.41 -4.18
C LEU A 195 8.12 -8.22 -5.66
N GLY A 196 7.48 -7.23 -6.28
CA GLY A 196 7.80 -6.77 -7.63
C GLY A 196 8.96 -5.78 -7.63
N PRO A 197 9.38 -5.29 -8.81
CA PRO A 197 10.25 -4.13 -8.88
C PRO A 197 9.59 -2.93 -8.19
N ALA A 198 10.38 -2.22 -7.37
CA ALA A 198 9.96 -0.97 -6.77
C ALA A 198 10.14 0.19 -7.76
N THR A 199 9.07 0.96 -7.95
CA THR A 199 9.08 2.19 -8.74
C THR A 199 9.29 3.37 -7.79
N ILE A 200 10.39 4.12 -7.97
CA ILE A 200 10.59 5.41 -7.30
C ILE A 200 9.63 6.42 -7.93
N ILE A 201 8.98 7.21 -7.08
CA ILE A 201 8.04 8.26 -7.46
C ILE A 201 8.64 9.61 -7.06
N TYR A 202 8.92 10.41 -8.08
CA TYR A 202 9.21 11.82 -7.92
C TYR A 202 7.91 12.61 -7.86
N GLU A 203 7.85 13.57 -6.93
CA GLU A 203 6.76 14.54 -6.86
C GLU A 203 7.27 15.85 -7.43
N ASP A 204 6.68 16.30 -8.54
CA ASP A 204 6.84 17.68 -9.00
C ASP A 204 6.35 18.65 -7.91
N ASP A 205 7.09 19.73 -7.70
CA ASP A 205 6.94 20.63 -6.54
C ASP A 205 5.78 21.65 -6.63
#